data_AF-A0A3P8F819-F1
#
_entry.id   AF-A0A3P8F819-F1
#
_cell.length_a   1.000
_cell.length_b   1.000
_cell.length_c   1.000
_cell.angle_alpha   90.00
_cell.angle_beta   90.00
_cell.angle_gamma   90.00
#
_symmetry.space_group_name_H-M   'P 1'
#
loop_
_entity.id
_entity.type
_entity.pdbx_description
1 polymer ?
#
loop_
_entity_poly.entity_id
_entity_poly.type
_entity_poly.pdbx_seq_one_letter_code
_entity_poly.pdbx_strand_id
1 'polypeptide(L)' 'MVREIAQNLKTDLCFQSSEVSAFQEASEAYLVGLFEDNNLCAIHAKRITAMPKDI' A
#
# COMPACT_ATOMS: atom_id res chain seq x y z
N MET A 1 5.10 -4.21 11.01
CA MET A 1 5.21 -3.05 10.11
C MET A 1 4.60 -1.76 10.68
N VAL A 2 3.27 -1.60 10.83
CA VAL A 2 2.70 -0.32 11.36
C VAL A 2 3.29 0.08 12.72
N ARG A 3 3.40 -0.87 13.66
CA ARG A 3 4.03 -0.64 14.98
C ARG A 3 5.51 -0.26 14.90
N GLU A 4 6.24 -0.84 13.96
CA GLU A 4 7.67 -0.58 13.75
C GLU A 4 7.89 0.83 13.18
N ILE A 5 7.11 1.21 12.16
CA ILE A 5 7.14 2.57 11.59
C ILE A 5 6.76 3.60 12.65
N ALA A 6 5.71 3.33 13.43
CA ALA A 6 5.26 4.23 14.49
C ALA A 6 6.29 4.39 15.61
N GLN A 7 6.97 3.32 16.00
CA GLN A 7 8.04 3.36 17.01
C GLN A 7 9.25 4.16 16.53
N ASN A 8 9.56 4.13 15.24
CA ASN A 8 10.59 4.99 14.63
C ASN A 8 10.20 6.49 14.63
N LEU A 9 8.89 6.80 14.65
CA LEU A 9 8.39 8.18 14.68
C LEU A 9 8.23 8.71 16.12
N LYS A 10 7.75 7.88 17.03
CA LYS A 10 7.58 8.21 18.44
C LYS A 10 7.58 6.93 19.28
N THR A 11 8.47 6.89 20.26
CA THR A 11 8.52 5.79 21.23
C THR A 11 7.26 5.78 22.09
N ASP A 12 6.84 4.57 22.50
CA ASP A 12 5.69 4.31 23.39
C ASP A 12 4.28 4.57 22.82
N LEU A 13 4.11 4.48 21.49
CA LEU A 13 2.77 4.51 20.90
C LEU A 13 2.05 3.16 21.05
N CYS A 14 0.84 3.19 21.63
CA CYS A 14 -0.06 2.05 21.72
C CYS A 14 -1.24 2.23 20.75
N PHE A 15 -1.43 1.25 19.87
CA PHE A 15 -2.56 1.23 18.93
C PHE A 15 -3.70 0.35 19.43
N GLN A 16 -4.93 0.81 19.22
CA GLN A 16 -6.11 -0.04 19.35
C GLN A 16 -6.14 -1.09 18.21
N SER A 17 -6.78 -2.22 18.45
CA SER A 17 -6.92 -3.27 17.43
C SER A 17 -7.69 -2.78 16.20
N SER A 18 -8.70 -1.93 16.39
CA SER A 18 -9.49 -1.28 15.34
C SER A 18 -8.65 -0.36 14.45
N GLU A 19 -7.72 0.40 15.03
CA GLU A 19 -6.82 1.30 14.29
C GLU A 19 -5.89 0.52 13.36
N VAL A 20 -5.35 -0.60 13.84
CA VAL A 20 -4.49 -1.47 13.02
C VAL A 20 -5.28 -2.05 11.84
N SER A 21 -6.53 -2.46 12.06
CA SER A 21 -7.42 -2.94 11.01
C SER A 21 -7.71 -1.85 9.97
N ALA A 22 -7.99 -0.62 10.42
CA ALA A 22 -8.25 0.50 9.52
C ALA A 22 -7.01 0.85 8.67
N PHE A 23 -5.80 0.80 9.24
CA PHE A 23 -4.57 0.98 8.47
C PHE A 23 -4.37 -0.10 7.41
N GLN A 24 -4.70 -1.35 7.74
CA GLN A 24 -4.59 -2.45 6.80
C GLN A 24 -5.59 -2.25 5.64
N GLU A 25 -6.85 -1.97 5.94
CA GLU A 25 -7.89 -1.76 4.93
C GLU A 25 -7.56 -0.57 4.01
N ALA A 26 -7.10 0.55 4.57
CA ALA A 26 -6.67 1.70 3.78
C ALA A 26 -5.44 1.39 2.90
N SER A 27 -4.47 0.63 3.43
CA SER A 27 -3.28 0.23 2.68
C SER A 27 -3.62 -0.72 1.55
N GLU A 28 -4.51 -1.68 1.78
CA GLU A 28 -4.99 -2.61 0.76
C GLU A 28 -5.78 -1.87 -0.33
N ALA A 29 -6.70 -0.98 0.03
CA ALA A 29 -7.44 -0.17 -0.94
C ALA A 29 -6.51 0.69 -1.81
N TYR A 30 -5.50 1.31 -1.21
CA TYR A 30 -4.50 2.09 -1.94
C TYR A 30 -3.67 1.22 -2.91
N LEU A 31 -3.17 0.07 -2.42
CA LEU A 31 -2.36 -0.82 -3.25
C LEU A 31 -3.17 -1.44 -4.38
N VAL A 32 -4.42 -1.82 -4.14
CA VAL A 32 -5.33 -2.33 -5.19
C VAL A 32 -5.51 -1.28 -6.28
N GLY A 33 -5.89 -0.04 -5.93
CA GLY A 33 -6.04 1.03 -6.92
C GLY A 33 -4.75 1.33 -7.67
N LEU A 34 -3.61 1.37 -6.98
CA LEU A 34 -2.30 1.57 -7.60
C LEU A 34 -1.95 0.44 -8.60
N PHE A 35 -2.26 -0.81 -8.26
CA PHE A 35 -2.00 -1.93 -9.17
C PHE A 35 -2.99 -2.00 -10.33
N GLU A 36 -4.22 -1.51 -10.16
CA GLU A 36 -5.16 -1.33 -11.27
C GLU A 36 -4.62 -0.31 -12.29
N ASP A 37 -4.17 0.86 -11.83
CA ASP A 37 -3.58 1.89 -12.69
C ASP A 37 -2.29 1.41 -13.37
N ASN A 38 -1.40 0.77 -12.61
CA ASN A 38 -0.18 0.16 -13.15
C ASN A 38 -0.49 -0.87 -14.24
N ASN A 39 -1.50 -1.71 -14.03
CA ASN A 39 -1.94 -2.67 -15.05
C ASN A 39 -2.46 -1.97 -16.31
N LEU A 40 -3.21 -0.88 -16.18
CA LEU A 40 -3.65 -0.06 -17.33
C LEU A 40 -2.44 0.52 -18.08
N CYS A 41 -1.41 1.00 -17.38
CA CYS A 41 -0.16 1.47 -17.98
C CYS A 41 0.61 0.36 -18.71
N ALA A 42 0.66 -0.85 -18.14
CA ALA A 42 1.27 -2.01 -18.79
C ALA A 42 0.54 -2.38 -20.09
N ILE A 43 -0.81 -2.40 -20.06
CA ILE A 43 -1.66 -2.65 -21.24
C ILE A 43 -1.47 -1.56 -22.29
N HIS A 44 -1.41 -0.28 -21.88
CA HIS A 44 -1.14 0.84 -22.77
C HIS A 44 0.21 0.65 -23.51
N ALA A 45 1.21 0.12 -22.82
CA ALA A 45 2.51 -0.23 -23.38
C ALA A 45 2.54 -1.59 -24.11
N LYS A 46 1.37 -2.20 -24.40
CA LYS A 46 1.20 -3.50 -25.06
C LYS A 46 1.86 -4.68 -24.33
N ARG A 47 1.86 -4.65 -23.00
CA ARG A 47 2.40 -5.72 -22.15
C ARG A 47 1.34 -6.27 -21.21
N ILE A 48 1.55 -7.51 -20.78
CA ILE A 48 0.72 -8.18 -19.77
C ILE A 48 1.40 -8.10 -18.39
N THR A 49 2.72 -8.14 -18.35
CA THR A 49 3.49 -8.04 -17.10
C THR A 49 3.72 -6.57 -16.73
N ALA A 50 3.23 -6.19 -15.55
CA ALA A 50 3.54 -4.92 -14.90
C ALA A 50 5.04 -4.85 -14.55
N MET A 51 5.64 -3.68 -14.76
CA MET A 51 7.06 -3.43 -14.47
C MET A 51 7.20 -2.23 -13.52
N PRO A 52 8.35 -2.07 -12.84
CA PRO A 52 8.57 -0.92 -11.95
C PRO A 52 8.40 0.46 -12.61
N LYS A 53 8.54 0.55 -13.94
CA LYS A 53 8.33 1.80 -14.71
C LYS A 53 6.86 2.17 -14.95
N ASP A 54 5.94 1.29 -14.58
CA ASP A 54 4.50 1.48 -14.72
C ASP A 54 3.87 2.01 -13.41
N ILE A 55 4.70 2.25 -12.37
CA ILE A 55 4.36 2.87 -11.09
C ILE A 55 4.96 4.27 -11.04
#